data_AF-A0A800DIN3-F1
#
_entry.id   AF-A0A800DIN3-F1
#
_cell.length_a   1.000
_cell.length_b   1.000
_cell.length_c   1.000
_cell.angle_alpha   90.00
_cell.angle_beta   90.00
_cell.angle_gamma   90.00
#
_symmetry.space_group_name_H-M   'P 1'
#
loop_
_entity.id
_entity.type
_entity.pdbx_description
1 polymer ?
#
loop_
_entity_poly.entity_id
_entity_poly.type
_entity_poly.pdbx_seq_one_letter_code
_entity_poly.pdbx_strand_id
1 'polypeptide(L)'
;MVTAATEELIAKAKEELQKMRENRQRWGVSFEIKNIQEYLSQAGVGLDAIGTSEEELQESFKMGHTNAAKTWLQMARERCRTQDVSTEVGYIRSLVAEANITLDAIGTSEEELNKLLAAYKPARNWLAKLFRRKDTT
;
A
#
# COMPACT_ATOMS: atom_id res chain seq x y z
N MET A 1 -11.00 37.90 11.17
CA MET A 1 -11.44 36.94 12.20
C MET A 1 -11.50 35.59 11.52
N VAL A 2 -10.81 34.58 12.06
CA VAL A 2 -10.97 33.19 11.62
C VAL A 2 -12.37 32.76 12.03
N THR A 3 -13.14 32.15 11.14
CA THR A 3 -14.52 31.73 11.46
C THR A 3 -14.50 30.40 12.20
N ALA A 4 -15.53 30.10 13.01
CA ALA A 4 -15.66 28.81 13.68
C ALA A 4 -15.60 27.62 12.70
N ALA A 5 -16.12 27.79 11.48
CA ALA A 5 -16.00 26.81 10.41
C ALA A 5 -14.55 26.59 9.95
N THR A 6 -13.75 27.66 9.89
CA THR A 6 -12.31 27.57 9.58
C THR A 6 -11.55 26.85 10.69
N GLU A 7 -11.85 27.12 11.96
CA GLU A 7 -11.23 26.43 13.10
C GLU A 7 -11.55 24.92 13.10
N GLU A 8 -12.78 24.55 12.77
CA GLU A 8 -13.19 23.14 12.64
C GLU A 8 -12.41 22.41 11.54
N LEU A 9 -12.24 23.04 10.37
CA LEU A 9 -11.46 22.46 9.27
C LEU A 9 -9.98 22.29 9.62
N ILE A 10 -9.39 23.27 10.31
CA ILE A 10 -8.01 23.18 10.83
C ILE A 10 -7.88 22.03 11.83
N ALA A 11 -8.88 21.83 12.70
CA ALA A 11 -8.89 20.71 13.65
C ALA A 11 -8.96 19.35 12.93
N LYS A 12 -9.80 19.21 11.91
CA LYS A 12 -9.87 17.98 11.09
C LYS A 12 -8.56 17.71 10.35
N ALA A 13 -7.93 18.75 9.78
CA ALA A 13 -6.62 18.61 9.16
C ALA A 13 -5.53 18.14 10.15
N LYS A 14 -5.56 18.63 11.40
CA LYS A 14 -4.65 18.16 12.47
C LYS A 14 -4.91 16.70 12.85
N GLU A 15 -6.16 16.27 12.88
CA GLU A 15 -6.52 14.87 13.16
C GLU A 15 -5.98 13.94 12.06
N GLU A 16 -6.18 14.29 10.79
CA GLU A 16 -5.66 13.52 9.66
C GLU A 16 -4.12 13.52 9.63
N LEU A 17 -3.47 14.64 9.96
CA LEU A 17 -2.02 14.70 10.11
C LEU A 17 -1.50 13.75 11.20
N GLN A 18 -2.23 13.65 12.32
CA GLN A 18 -1.89 12.72 13.38
C GLN A 18 -2.03 11.26 12.91
N LYS A 19 -3.15 10.91 12.26
CA LYS A 19 -3.35 9.58 11.67
C LYS A 19 -2.26 9.23 10.67
N MET A 20 -1.88 10.15 9.79
CA MET A 20 -0.78 9.98 8.83
C MET A 20 0.53 9.64 9.54
N ARG A 21 0.90 10.39 10.59
CA ARG A 21 2.15 10.17 11.35
C ARG A 21 2.19 8.82 12.05
N GLU A 22 1.05 8.33 12.51
CA GLU A 22 0.90 7.00 13.12
C GLU A 22 0.93 5.88 12.06
N ASN A 23 0.18 6.06 10.96
CA ASN A 23 -0.03 5.04 9.94
C ASN A 23 1.15 4.87 8.99
N ARG A 24 1.95 5.91 8.72
CA ARG A 24 3.09 5.85 7.77
C ARG A 24 4.14 4.79 8.11
N GLN A 25 4.14 4.29 9.35
CA GLN A 25 5.02 3.21 9.79
C GLN A 25 4.61 1.84 9.26
N ARG A 26 3.37 1.66 8.79
CA ARG A 26 2.83 0.36 8.38
C ARG A 26 2.07 0.39 7.06
N TRP A 27 1.36 1.48 6.77
CA TRP A 27 0.40 1.57 5.67
C TRP A 27 0.69 2.77 4.77
N GLY A 28 0.18 2.71 3.53
CA GLY A 28 0.13 3.88 2.66
C GLY A 28 -0.83 4.93 3.24
N VAL A 29 -0.42 6.20 3.18
CA VAL A 29 -1.12 7.32 3.84
C VAL A 29 -1.69 8.34 2.83
N SER A 30 -1.95 7.91 1.59
CA SER A 30 -2.45 8.76 0.51
C SER A 30 -3.81 9.39 0.84
N PHE A 31 -4.64 8.65 1.58
CA PHE A 31 -5.97 9.12 1.97
C PHE A 31 -5.90 10.25 2.98
N GLU A 32 -5.09 10.09 4.03
CA GLU A 32 -4.87 11.11 5.04
C GLU A 32 -4.25 12.38 4.42
N ILE A 33 -3.24 12.23 3.55
CA ILE A 33 -2.61 13.37 2.84
C ILE A 33 -3.65 14.13 2.00
N LYS A 34 -4.50 13.41 1.26
CA LYS A 34 -5.57 14.03 0.47
C LYS A 34 -6.54 14.82 1.36
N ASN A 35 -6.98 14.24 2.48
CA ASN A 35 -7.90 14.91 3.39
C ASN A 35 -7.29 16.16 4.02
N ILE A 36 -6.00 16.11 4.40
CA ILE A 36 -5.27 17.29 4.90
C ILE A 36 -5.33 18.41 3.87
N GLN A 37 -4.95 18.13 2.62
CA GLN A 37 -4.95 19.13 1.54
C GLN A 37 -6.36 19.68 1.28
N GLU A 38 -7.38 18.82 1.29
CA GLU A 38 -8.77 19.23 1.07
C GLU A 38 -9.28 20.15 2.20
N TYR A 39 -9.06 19.80 3.47
CA TYR A 39 -9.48 20.62 4.60
C TYR A 39 -8.75 21.98 4.65
N LEU A 40 -7.45 22.01 4.37
CA LEU A 40 -6.69 23.25 4.32
C LEU A 40 -7.13 24.14 3.14
N SER A 41 -7.41 23.55 1.98
CA SER A 41 -7.97 24.28 0.83
C SER A 41 -9.33 24.88 1.13
N GLN A 42 -10.22 24.15 1.82
CA GLN A 42 -11.53 24.66 2.22
C GLN A 42 -11.42 25.77 3.29
N ALA A 43 -10.43 25.66 4.18
CA ALA A 43 -10.16 26.65 5.20
C ALA A 43 -9.44 27.91 4.67
N GLY A 44 -8.85 27.84 3.46
CA GLY A 44 -8.09 28.93 2.86
C GLY A 44 -6.76 29.19 3.58
N VAL A 45 -6.14 28.16 4.15
CA VAL A 45 -4.87 28.25 4.90
C VAL A 45 -3.82 27.27 4.37
N GLY A 46 -2.55 27.54 4.70
CA GLY A 46 -1.42 26.68 4.35
C GLY A 46 -1.12 25.58 5.36
N LEU A 47 -0.17 24.71 5.03
CA LEU A 47 0.33 23.61 5.87
C LEU A 47 0.95 24.11 7.19
N ASP A 48 1.49 25.32 7.19
CA ASP A 48 2.04 25.99 8.37
C ASP A 48 0.98 26.16 9.48
N ALA A 49 -0.30 26.31 9.12
CA ALA A 49 -1.41 26.44 10.07
C ALA A 49 -1.61 25.19 10.95
N ILE A 50 -1.13 24.03 10.50
CA ILE A 50 -1.19 22.76 11.25
C ILE A 50 0.20 22.27 11.69
N GLY A 51 1.25 23.07 11.47
CA GLY A 51 2.61 22.73 11.87
C GLY A 51 3.20 21.57 11.08
N THR A 52 2.99 21.55 9.77
CA THR A 52 3.60 20.59 8.83
C THR A 52 4.14 21.29 7.58
N SER A 53 4.78 20.54 6.68
CA SER A 53 5.32 21.05 5.43
C SER A 53 5.10 20.05 4.29
N GLU A 54 5.26 20.50 3.05
CA GLU A 54 5.13 19.62 1.88
C GLU A 54 6.18 18.50 1.90
N GLU A 55 7.38 18.80 2.41
CA GLU A 55 8.45 17.81 2.59
C GLU A 55 8.03 16.72 3.58
N GLU A 56 7.39 17.06 4.70
CA GLU A 56 6.90 16.06 5.66
C GLU A 56 5.81 15.18 5.03
N LEU A 57 4.88 15.76 4.27
CA LEU A 57 3.84 14.99 3.57
C LEU A 57 4.47 14.03 2.56
N GLN A 58 5.42 14.52 1.76
CA GLN A 58 6.08 13.71 0.72
C GLN A 58 6.96 12.61 1.31
N GLU A 59 7.66 12.88 2.41
CA GLU A 59 8.42 11.85 3.15
C GLU A 59 7.47 10.79 3.73
N SER A 60 6.36 11.23 4.33
CA SER A 60 5.35 10.33 4.89
C SER A 60 4.69 9.46 3.82
N PHE A 61 4.40 10.05 2.67
CA PHE A 61 3.88 9.34 1.50
C PHE A 61 4.84 8.22 1.09
N LYS A 62 6.11 8.55 0.83
CA LYS A 62 7.12 7.54 0.44
C LYS A 62 7.32 6.47 1.50
N MET A 63 7.42 6.86 2.77
CA MET A 63 7.60 5.94 3.89
C MET A 63 6.43 4.97 4.02
N GLY A 64 5.19 5.47 3.98
CA GLY A 64 3.98 4.67 4.05
C GLY A 64 3.89 3.63 2.93
N HIS A 65 4.15 4.05 1.68
CA HIS A 65 4.14 3.14 0.53
C HIS A 65 5.26 2.11 0.59
N THR A 66 6.46 2.52 1.03
CA THR A 66 7.60 1.61 1.22
C THR A 66 7.25 0.53 2.24
N ASN A 67 6.67 0.91 3.38
CA ASN A 67 6.30 -0.02 4.45
C ASN A 67 5.13 -0.93 4.06
N ALA A 68 4.13 -0.38 3.36
CA ALA A 68 3.03 -1.16 2.82
C ALA A 68 3.52 -2.18 1.79
N ALA A 69 4.40 -1.77 0.86
CA ALA A 69 4.97 -2.66 -0.15
C ALA A 69 5.80 -3.78 0.49
N LYS A 70 6.59 -3.49 1.53
CA LYS A 70 7.30 -4.51 2.32
C LYS A 70 6.35 -5.51 2.98
N THR A 71 5.22 -5.05 3.52
CA THR A 71 4.19 -5.91 4.12
C THR A 71 3.58 -6.85 3.08
N TRP A 72 3.18 -6.31 1.91
CA TRP A 72 2.64 -7.13 0.82
C TRP A 72 3.67 -8.13 0.27
N LEU A 73 4.94 -7.72 0.17
CA LEU A 73 6.04 -8.60 -0.22
C LEU A 73 6.23 -9.75 0.77
N GLN A 74 6.18 -9.48 2.07
CA GLN A 74 6.24 -10.52 3.09
C GLN A 74 5.08 -11.51 2.94
N MET A 75 3.85 -11.01 2.78
CA MET A 75 2.68 -11.86 2.56
C MET A 75 2.81 -12.71 1.30
N ALA A 76 3.30 -12.14 0.19
CA ALA A 76 3.55 -12.87 -1.04
C ALA A 76 4.59 -13.99 -0.83
N ARG A 77 5.70 -13.70 -0.12
CA ARG A 77 6.74 -14.69 0.21
C ARG A 77 6.18 -15.85 1.05
N GLU A 78 5.32 -15.57 2.01
CA GLU A 78 4.70 -16.58 2.88
C GLU A 78 3.69 -17.47 2.13
N ARG A 79 2.96 -16.89 1.17
CA ARG A 79 1.79 -17.52 0.53
C ARG A 79 2.06 -18.12 -0.85
N CYS A 80 3.15 -17.76 -1.51
CA CYS A 80 3.40 -18.10 -2.92
C CYS A 80 3.42 -19.61 -3.23
N ARG A 81 3.61 -20.48 -2.23
CA ARG A 81 3.59 -21.94 -2.43
C ARG A 81 2.21 -22.56 -2.24
N THR A 82 1.29 -21.88 -1.55
CA THR A 82 -0.01 -22.42 -1.15
C THR A 82 -1.17 -21.81 -1.93
N GLN A 83 -1.01 -20.61 -2.48
CA GLN A 83 -2.03 -19.93 -3.26
C GLN A 83 -1.41 -18.99 -4.31
N ASP A 84 -2.25 -18.54 -5.25
CA ASP A 84 -1.87 -17.47 -6.19
C ASP A 84 -1.65 -16.16 -5.41
N VAL A 85 -0.54 -15.49 -5.71
CA VAL A 85 -0.12 -14.21 -5.09
C VAL A 85 -0.08 -13.07 -6.12
N SER A 86 -0.75 -13.24 -7.25
CA SER A 86 -0.85 -12.23 -8.32
C SER A 86 -1.37 -10.89 -7.81
N THR A 87 -2.35 -10.91 -6.91
CA THR A 87 -2.90 -9.72 -6.25
C THR A 87 -1.86 -9.01 -5.39
N GLU A 88 -1.17 -9.73 -4.50
CA GLU A 88 -0.13 -9.17 -3.65
C GLU A 88 1.01 -8.56 -4.47
N VAL A 89 1.48 -9.26 -5.51
CA VAL A 89 2.52 -8.74 -6.42
C VAL A 89 2.04 -7.52 -7.20
N GLY A 90 0.76 -7.49 -7.61
CA GLY A 90 0.14 -6.32 -8.22
C GLY A 90 0.19 -5.10 -7.31
N TYR A 91 -0.17 -5.26 -6.03
CA TYR A 91 -0.11 -4.18 -5.05
C TYR A 91 1.32 -3.67 -4.81
N ILE A 92 2.31 -4.57 -4.72
CA ILE A 92 3.72 -4.18 -4.59
C ILE A 92 4.14 -3.25 -5.73
N ARG A 93 3.85 -3.64 -6.98
CA ARG A 93 4.19 -2.84 -8.16
C ARG A 93 3.46 -1.49 -8.18
N SER A 94 2.18 -1.45 -7.82
CA SER A 94 1.40 -0.21 -7.74
C SER A 94 2.01 0.76 -6.74
N LEU A 95 2.27 0.29 -5.51
CA LEU A 95 2.83 1.11 -4.44
C LEU A 95 4.22 1.65 -4.79
N VAL A 96 5.05 0.83 -5.43
CA VAL A 96 6.40 1.21 -5.85
C VAL A 96 6.36 2.28 -6.93
N ALA A 97 5.45 2.14 -7.91
CA ALA A 97 5.25 3.12 -8.97
C ALA A 97 4.66 4.44 -8.43
N GLU A 98 3.61 4.36 -7.61
CA GLU A 98 2.94 5.52 -7.04
C GLU A 98 3.88 6.37 -6.18
N ALA A 99 4.72 5.74 -5.37
CA ALA A 99 5.68 6.44 -4.53
C ALA A 99 7.00 6.81 -5.24
N ASN A 100 7.14 6.43 -6.52
CA ASN A 100 8.37 6.58 -7.30
C ASN A 100 9.59 6.05 -6.51
N ILE A 101 9.44 4.88 -5.90
CA ILE A 101 10.51 4.15 -5.21
C ILE A 101 10.99 2.99 -6.10
N THR A 102 12.15 2.44 -5.77
CA THR A 102 12.68 1.27 -6.48
C THR A 102 12.30 -0.02 -5.76
N LEU A 103 12.26 -1.14 -6.48
CA LEU A 103 12.11 -2.47 -5.85
C LEU A 103 13.27 -2.79 -4.90
N ASP A 104 14.47 -2.29 -5.20
CA ASP A 104 15.64 -2.42 -4.33
C ASP A 104 15.42 -1.76 -2.97
N ALA A 105 14.75 -0.60 -2.92
CA ALA A 105 14.44 0.10 -1.67
C ALA A 105 13.52 -0.71 -0.73
N ILE A 106 12.75 -1.65 -1.27
CA ILE A 106 11.92 -2.59 -0.49
C ILE A 106 12.55 -3.98 -0.34
N GLY A 107 13.80 -4.16 -0.83
CA GLY A 107 14.56 -5.39 -0.70
C GLY A 107 14.06 -6.51 -1.62
N THR A 108 13.70 -6.19 -2.86
CA THR A 108 13.26 -7.17 -3.88
C THR A 108 13.72 -6.78 -5.28
N SER A 109 13.41 -7.63 -6.27
CA SER A 109 13.68 -7.39 -7.69
C SER A 109 12.55 -7.95 -8.56
N GLU A 110 12.48 -7.55 -9.82
CA GLU A 110 11.50 -8.11 -10.77
C GLU A 110 11.67 -9.63 -10.93
N GLU A 111 12.90 -10.13 -10.88
CA GLU A 111 13.18 -11.57 -10.91
C GLU A 111 12.58 -12.29 -9.70
N GLU A 112 12.67 -11.71 -8.51
CA GLU A 112 12.05 -12.29 -7.32
C GLU A 112 10.51 -12.28 -7.45
N LEU A 113 9.91 -11.15 -7.84
CA LEU A 113 8.47 -11.06 -8.02
C LEU A 113 7.95 -12.09 -9.03
N ASN A 114 8.64 -12.27 -10.15
CA ASN A 114 8.28 -13.29 -11.15
C ASN A 114 8.44 -14.73 -10.61
N LYS A 115 9.44 -14.99 -9.75
CA LYS A 115 9.56 -16.29 -9.06
C LYS A 115 8.41 -16.54 -8.10
N LEU A 116 7.95 -15.52 -7.37
CA LEU A 116 6.80 -15.62 -6.47
C LEU A 116 5.53 -15.97 -7.24
N LEU A 117 5.28 -15.31 -8.37
CA LEU A 117 4.14 -15.61 -9.25
C LEU A 117 4.16 -17.05 -9.78
N ALA A 118 5.34 -17.59 -10.09
CA ALA A 118 5.48 -18.93 -10.64
C ALA A 118 5.52 -20.05 -9.59
N ALA A 119 5.60 -19.71 -8.30
CA ALA A 119 5.79 -20.69 -7.22
C ALA A 119 4.53 -21.54 -6.98
N TYR A 120 3.34 -20.96 -7.17
CA TYR A 120 2.09 -21.65 -6.94
C TYR A 120 1.80 -22.64 -8.08
N LYS A 121 1.73 -23.93 -7.74
CA LYS A 121 1.35 -24.99 -8.67
C LYS A 121 0.03 -25.59 -8.18
N PRO A 122 -1.13 -25.13 -8.68
CA PRO A 122 -2.40 -25.74 -8.31
C PRO A 122 -2.34 -27.22 -8.67
N ALA A 123 -2.79 -28.08 -7.76
CA ALA A 123 -2.76 -29.52 -7.97
C ALA A 123 -3.56 -29.86 -9.25
N ARG A 124 -2.85 -30.22 -10.32
CA ARG A 124 -3.38 -30.74 -11.60
C ARG A 124 -4.13 -32.08 -11.47
N ASN A 125 -4.58 -32.45 -10.26
CA ASN A 125 -4.86 -33.82 -9.86
C ASN A 125 -6.34 -34.20 -9.74
N TRP A 126 -7.29 -33.34 -10.10
CA TRP A 126 -8.69 -33.76 -10.20
C TRP A 126 -8.99 -34.41 -11.57
N LEU A 127 -8.51 -33.82 -12.68
CA LEU A 127 -8.64 -34.40 -14.02
C LEU A 127 -7.85 -35.72 -14.14
N ALA A 128 -6.61 -35.77 -13.64
CA ALA A 128 -5.80 -37.00 -13.66
C ALA A 128 -6.41 -38.16 -12.84
N LYS A 129 -7.21 -37.86 -11.80
CA LYS A 129 -7.97 -38.88 -11.05
C LYS A 129 -9.26 -39.31 -11.78
N LEU A 130 -9.86 -38.43 -12.58
CA LEU A 130 -11.07 -38.74 -13.35
C LEU A 130 -10.79 -39.74 -14.49
N PHE A 131 -9.63 -39.62 -15.15
CA PHE A 131 -9.25 -40.50 -16.27
C PHE A 131 -8.63 -41.85 -15.84
N ARG A 132 -8.30 -42.03 -14.55
CA ARG A 132 -7.77 -43.31 -14.02
C ARG A 132 -8.84 -44.35 -13.64
N ARG A 133 -10.12 -43.96 -13.61
CA ARG A 133 -11.25 -44.84 -13.22
C ARG A 133 -11.93 -45.55 -14.39
N LYS A 134 -11.46 -45.38 -15.63
CA LYS A 134 -12.09 -46.00 -16.82
C LYS A 134 -11.46 -47.30 -17.31
N ASP A 135 -10.36 -47.75 -16.71
CA ASP A 135 -9.64 -48.97 -17.14
C ASP A 135 -9.67 -50.07 -16.06
N THR A 136 -10.83 -50.34 -15.48
CA THR A 136 -11.09 -51.62 -14.80
C THR A 136 -12.31 -52.25 -15.44
N THR A 137 -12.03 -53.01 -16.52
CA THR A 137 -12.93 -54.00 -17.12
C THR A 137 -13.12 -55.17 -16.17
#